data_AF-A0A2T0UH68-F1
#
_entry.id   AF-A0A2T0UH68-F1
#
_cell.length_a   1.000
_cell.length_b   1.000
_cell.length_c   1.000
_cell.angle_alpha   90.00
_cell.angle_beta   90.00
_cell.angle_gamma   90.00
#
_symmetry.space_group_name_H-M   'P 1'
#
loop_
_entity.id
_entity.type
_entity.pdbx_description
1 polymer ?
#
loop_
_entity_poly.entity_id
_entity_poly.type
_entity_poly.pdbx_seq_one_letter_code
_entity_poly.pdbx_strand_id
1 'polypeptide(L)'
;MGDDGRSWHWHEYPVGLGGEVARTGVRTLVAFLIGLASAFVLMMIGGILAEEHLFNDPGLEHAIDDLSRMSAGMIMAFALAAWAAFALATFLRELTTSRALVKAAARGASRYEVPSPEQIVAVTREPATQLTIFGWGNAAMAGILGIIGLGIAVAEGDSSDDVLLFWLLIGYAALMALLGFAGPKWLTPAHERRQALIAANWSSSDEAAAWKRSFRSPGKQRLLYVTPAERLLFAAAVLLVLGFVALQASVTMRCGTAPRPGAQCDEVTYNSFIERLLAGGLVVFAVLLPLAALLAVAGVLVDWRRRRAERAELLAKLAEPRAGRPAEDLLAHHAQRRMHPLALVGAALSGVGLVFGVSAYMVGEGKGLGSEDVFAVYREESLLVVAVSAGLFAAALVGNGIANVRGRELRNELMRRWPTRPAWSAGEDGQVLRAKRGPALHGPRYVKVGKNAGSN
;
A
#
# COMPACT_ATOMS: atom_id res chain seq x y z
N MET A 1 28.34 -25.39 26.77
CA MET A 1 27.93 -24.00 27.06
C MET A 1 29.16 -23.13 26.85
N GLY A 2 29.16 -22.26 25.84
CA GLY A 2 30.28 -21.37 25.54
C GLY A 2 30.61 -21.28 24.05
N ASP A 3 29.73 -20.65 23.26
CA ASP A 3 30.10 -19.96 22.00
C ASP A 3 28.95 -19.11 21.38
N ASP A 4 27.76 -19.05 22.01
CA ASP A 4 26.57 -18.43 21.40
C ASP A 4 26.72 -16.92 21.09
N GLY A 5 27.68 -16.23 21.72
CA GLY A 5 27.94 -14.80 21.49
C GLY A 5 28.75 -14.46 20.23
N ARG A 6 29.36 -15.44 19.54
CA ARG A 6 30.28 -15.21 18.40
C ARG A 6 29.81 -15.82 17.08
N SER A 7 28.49 -15.87 16.90
CA SER A 7 27.90 -16.43 15.68
C SER A 7 27.23 -15.32 14.87
N TRP A 8 27.67 -15.12 13.61
CA TRP A 8 27.06 -14.12 12.72
C TRP A 8 25.57 -14.39 12.56
N HIS A 9 24.75 -13.37 12.79
CA HIS A 9 23.29 -13.43 12.67
C HIS A 9 22.72 -12.07 12.26
N TRP A 10 21.47 -12.10 11.82
CA TRP A 10 20.73 -10.89 11.51
C TRP A 10 20.25 -10.22 12.80
N HIS A 11 20.40 -8.90 12.86
CA HIS A 11 19.98 -8.08 13.98
C HIS A 11 19.23 -6.83 13.48
N GLU A 12 18.07 -6.57 14.06
CA GLU A 12 17.26 -5.40 13.76
C GLU A 12 17.61 -4.24 14.69
N TYR A 13 18.31 -3.24 14.15
CA TYR A 13 18.71 -2.06 14.92
C TYR A 13 17.56 -1.05 15.09
N PRO A 14 17.43 -0.40 16.26
CA PRO A 14 16.40 0.62 16.50
C PRO A 14 16.64 1.88 15.68
N VAL A 15 15.60 2.39 14.99
CA VAL A 15 15.68 3.59 14.13
C VAL A 15 15.12 4.88 14.75
N GLY A 16 14.65 4.81 15.99
CA GLY A 16 13.97 5.92 16.68
C GLY A 16 12.52 6.10 16.23
N LEU A 17 11.76 6.93 16.96
CA LEU A 17 10.31 7.06 16.81
C LEU A 17 9.90 7.55 15.40
N GLY A 18 10.55 8.59 14.88
CA GLY A 18 10.27 9.09 13.53
C GLY A 18 10.52 8.06 12.43
N GLY A 19 11.55 7.23 12.57
CA GLY A 19 11.83 6.14 11.63
C GLY A 19 10.80 5.00 11.72
N GLU A 20 10.30 4.70 12.92
CA GLU A 20 9.22 3.73 13.12
C GLU A 20 7.89 4.21 12.54
N VAL A 21 7.56 5.49 12.73
CA VAL A 21 6.37 6.12 12.11
C VAL A 21 6.48 6.08 10.60
N ALA A 22 7.61 6.47 10.01
CA ALA A 22 7.82 6.43 8.56
C ALA A 22 7.69 5.01 7.98
N ARG A 23 8.31 4.01 8.63
CA ARG A 23 8.20 2.59 8.24
C ARG A 23 6.78 2.07 8.28
N THR A 24 6.04 2.45 9.33
CA THR A 24 4.66 2.03 9.54
C THR A 24 3.71 2.75 8.59
N GLY A 25 3.99 4.03 8.31
CA GLY A 25 3.28 4.88 7.38
C GLY A 25 3.26 4.29 5.97
N VAL A 26 4.42 3.87 5.45
CA VAL A 26 4.51 3.22 4.12
C VAL A 26 3.51 2.06 3.96
N ARG A 27 3.41 1.17 4.96
CA ARG A 27 2.51 0.01 4.89
C ARG A 27 1.04 0.39 5.09
N THR A 28 0.79 1.33 5.99
CA THR A 28 -0.56 1.83 6.27
C THR A 28 -1.14 2.58 5.07
N LEU A 29 -0.30 3.36 4.38
CA LEU A 29 -0.66 4.05 3.15
C LEU A 29 -0.96 3.10 1.99
N VAL A 30 -0.23 1.99 1.86
CA VAL A 30 -0.58 0.96 0.85
C VAL A 30 -1.96 0.37 1.12
N ALA A 31 -2.29 0.07 2.38
CA ALA A 31 -3.62 -0.41 2.75
C ALA A 31 -4.71 0.65 2.52
N PHE A 32 -4.40 1.92 2.79
CA PHE A 32 -5.27 3.04 2.49
C PHE A 32 -5.55 3.20 0.99
N LEU A 33 -4.52 3.05 0.14
CA LEU A 33 -4.67 3.07 -1.32
C LEU A 33 -5.55 1.92 -1.83
N ILE A 34 -5.49 0.73 -1.21
CA ILE A 34 -6.43 -0.37 -1.49
C ILE A 34 -7.86 0.06 -1.16
N GLY A 35 -8.04 0.79 -0.06
CA GLY A 35 -9.31 1.42 0.32
C GLY A 35 -9.83 2.39 -0.74
N LEU A 36 -8.99 3.30 -1.22
CA LEU A 36 -9.35 4.23 -2.30
C LEU A 36 -9.73 3.51 -3.60
N ALA A 37 -8.97 2.48 -3.99
CA ALA A 37 -9.30 1.66 -5.15
C ALA A 37 -10.65 0.95 -4.97
N SER A 38 -10.95 0.50 -3.75
CA SER A 38 -12.25 -0.11 -3.43
C SER A 38 -13.37 0.93 -3.49
N ALA A 39 -13.14 2.16 -3.01
CA ALA A 39 -14.08 3.28 -3.13
C ALA A 39 -14.36 3.64 -4.59
N PHE A 40 -13.33 3.66 -5.44
CA PHE A 40 -13.47 3.86 -6.87
C PHE A 40 -14.36 2.79 -7.52
N VAL A 41 -14.15 1.51 -7.19
CA VAL A 41 -15.01 0.43 -7.69
C VAL A 41 -16.45 0.63 -7.22
N LEU A 42 -16.68 0.89 -5.93
CA LEU A 42 -18.01 1.16 -5.37
C LEU A 42 -18.71 2.36 -6.04
N MET A 43 -17.97 3.43 -6.32
CA MET A 43 -18.46 4.60 -7.04
C MET A 43 -18.87 4.24 -8.47
N MET A 44 -18.04 3.50 -9.20
CA MET A 44 -18.38 3.03 -10.55
C MET A 44 -19.66 2.20 -10.54
N ILE A 45 -19.80 1.29 -9.58
CA ILE A 45 -21.03 0.51 -9.38
C ILE A 45 -22.23 1.42 -9.15
N GLY A 46 -22.12 2.38 -8.23
CA GLY A 46 -23.17 3.34 -7.93
C GLY A 46 -23.61 4.12 -9.16
N GLY A 47 -22.66 4.69 -9.91
CA GLY A 47 -22.93 5.42 -11.14
C GLY A 47 -23.64 4.57 -12.19
N ILE A 48 -23.15 3.34 -12.43
CA ILE A 48 -23.80 2.38 -13.33
C ILE A 48 -25.24 2.09 -12.90
N LEU A 49 -25.47 1.83 -11.61
CA LEU A 49 -26.80 1.53 -11.07
C LEU A 49 -27.79 2.68 -11.31
N ALA A 50 -27.29 3.91 -11.15
CA ALA A 50 -28.08 5.12 -11.34
C ALA A 50 -28.39 5.38 -12.81
N GLU A 51 -27.40 5.20 -13.70
CA GLU A 51 -27.60 5.31 -15.15
C GLU A 51 -28.59 4.27 -15.68
N GLU A 52 -28.63 3.07 -15.09
CA GLU A 52 -29.50 1.96 -15.50
C GLU A 52 -30.95 2.05 -14.99
N HIS A 53 -31.34 3.15 -14.33
CA HIS A 53 -32.65 3.40 -13.73
C HIS A 53 -33.14 2.30 -12.76
N LEU A 54 -32.22 1.60 -12.10
CA LEU A 54 -32.54 0.41 -11.29
C LEU A 54 -33.17 0.76 -9.94
N PHE A 55 -33.10 2.02 -9.53
CA PHE A 55 -33.70 2.48 -8.29
C PHE A 55 -35.15 2.91 -8.45
N ASN A 56 -35.62 3.10 -9.70
CA ASN A 56 -36.96 3.60 -10.02
C ASN A 56 -37.31 4.91 -9.27
N ASP A 57 -36.30 5.69 -8.91
CA ASP A 57 -36.41 6.97 -8.21
C ASP A 57 -35.41 7.95 -8.84
N PRO A 58 -35.88 8.85 -9.72
CA PRO A 58 -35.03 9.83 -10.39
C PRO A 58 -34.26 10.73 -9.41
N GLY A 59 -34.82 11.02 -8.22
CA GLY A 59 -34.16 11.83 -7.21
C GLY A 59 -32.97 11.11 -6.59
N LEU A 60 -33.10 9.80 -6.33
CA LEU A 60 -32.02 8.97 -5.83
C LEU A 60 -30.92 8.76 -6.87
N GLU A 61 -31.29 8.61 -8.14
CA GLU A 61 -30.35 8.42 -9.24
C GLU A 61 -29.49 9.66 -9.47
N HIS A 62 -30.09 10.86 -9.48
CA HIS A 62 -29.35 12.12 -9.54
C HIS A 62 -28.43 12.32 -8.33
N ALA A 63 -28.89 11.97 -7.12
CA ALA A 63 -28.08 12.05 -5.92
C ALA A 63 -26.84 11.12 -5.97
N ILE A 64 -26.98 9.94 -6.56
CA ILE A 64 -25.87 8.99 -6.74
C ILE A 64 -24.88 9.47 -7.81
N ASP A 65 -25.34 10.06 -8.92
CA ASP A 65 -24.46 10.66 -9.93
C ASP A 65 -23.63 11.81 -9.33
N ASP A 66 -24.28 12.74 -8.64
CA ASP A 66 -23.61 13.87 -7.97
C ASP A 66 -22.58 13.40 -6.94
N LEU A 67 -22.95 12.42 -6.10
CA LEU A 67 -22.04 11.82 -5.15
C LEU A 67 -20.87 11.14 -5.86
N SER A 68 -21.10 10.50 -7.00
CA SER A 68 -20.06 9.81 -7.78
C SER A 68 -19.06 10.80 -8.39
N ARG A 69 -19.54 11.89 -8.98
CA ARG A 69 -18.68 12.96 -9.51
C ARG A 69 -17.83 13.61 -8.43
N MET A 70 -18.44 13.93 -7.29
CA MET A 70 -17.70 14.46 -6.14
C MET A 70 -16.70 13.43 -5.59
N SER A 71 -17.07 12.15 -5.53
CA SER A 71 -16.21 11.04 -5.10
C SER A 71 -14.99 10.88 -6.01
N ALA A 72 -15.14 11.03 -7.33
CA ALA A 72 -14.02 10.97 -8.27
C ALA A 72 -12.96 12.05 -7.97
N GLY A 73 -13.40 13.29 -7.73
CA GLY A 73 -12.51 14.38 -7.32
C GLY A 73 -11.80 14.10 -6.00
N MET A 74 -12.53 13.59 -4.99
CA MET A 74 -11.95 13.25 -3.68
C MET A 74 -10.99 12.05 -3.75
N ILE A 75 -11.28 11.04 -4.57
CA ILE A 75 -10.37 9.91 -4.82
C ILE A 75 -9.05 10.42 -5.39
N MET A 76 -9.09 11.30 -6.41
CA MET A 76 -7.88 11.89 -6.98
C MET A 76 -7.09 12.69 -5.94
N ALA A 77 -7.76 13.54 -5.16
CA ALA A 77 -7.14 14.35 -4.12
C ALA A 77 -6.46 13.47 -3.05
N PHE A 78 -7.17 12.47 -2.53
CA PHE A 78 -6.62 11.55 -1.52
C PHE A 78 -5.55 10.63 -2.09
N ALA A 79 -5.66 10.18 -3.35
CA ALA A 79 -4.63 9.37 -3.99
C ALA A 79 -3.33 10.16 -4.15
N LEU A 80 -3.42 11.42 -4.58
CA LEU A 80 -2.27 12.32 -4.70
C LEU A 80 -1.63 12.58 -3.33
N ALA A 81 -2.43 12.91 -2.32
CA ALA A 81 -1.95 13.11 -0.95
C ALA A 81 -1.30 11.85 -0.36
N ALA A 82 -1.91 10.68 -0.57
CA ALA A 82 -1.37 9.40 -0.13
C ALA A 82 -0.06 9.05 -0.85
N TRP A 83 0.06 9.35 -2.14
CA TRP A 83 1.30 9.16 -2.89
C TRP A 83 2.41 10.08 -2.41
N ALA A 84 2.11 11.36 -2.16
CA ALA A 84 3.05 12.33 -1.58
C ALA A 84 3.54 11.86 -0.19
N ALA A 85 2.60 11.48 0.68
CA ALA A 85 2.90 10.94 2.00
C ALA A 85 3.72 9.64 1.92
N PHE A 86 3.44 8.78 0.95
CA PHE A 86 4.16 7.52 0.73
C PHE A 86 5.60 7.76 0.27
N ALA A 87 5.79 8.68 -0.67
CA ALA A 87 7.11 9.08 -1.15
C ALA A 87 7.96 9.68 -0.01
N LEU A 88 7.37 10.58 0.79
CA LEU A 88 8.01 11.18 1.94
C LEU A 88 8.33 10.14 3.03
N ALA A 89 7.37 9.27 3.38
CA ALA A 89 7.58 8.22 4.37
C ALA A 89 8.66 7.22 3.93
N THR A 90 8.73 6.90 2.64
CA THR A 90 9.79 6.04 2.09
C THR A 90 11.17 6.69 2.21
N PHE A 91 11.28 7.97 1.86
CA PHE A 91 12.52 8.73 2.01
C PHE A 91 12.94 8.85 3.49
N LEU A 92 12.02 9.22 4.38
CA LEU A 92 12.28 9.30 5.82
C LEU A 92 12.71 7.95 6.39
N ARG A 93 12.12 6.85 5.94
CA ARG A 93 12.52 5.49 6.32
C ARG A 93 13.97 5.20 5.93
N GLU A 94 14.39 5.54 4.72
CA GLU A 94 15.77 5.34 4.24
C GLU A 94 16.76 6.21 5.03
N LEU A 95 16.42 7.49 5.23
CA LEU A 95 17.24 8.45 5.96
C LEU A 95 17.42 8.06 7.43
N THR A 96 16.33 7.72 8.12
CA THR A 96 16.37 7.33 9.53
C THR A 96 17.07 5.98 9.72
N THR A 97 16.89 5.04 8.81
CA THR A 97 17.59 3.74 8.86
C THR A 97 19.10 3.92 8.67
N SER A 98 19.54 4.69 7.68
CA SER A 98 20.96 4.95 7.46
C SER A 98 21.61 5.67 8.64
N ARG A 99 20.97 6.71 9.18
CA ARG A 99 21.46 7.41 10.38
C ARG A 99 21.53 6.51 11.61
N ALA A 100 20.54 5.65 11.82
CA ALA A 100 20.50 4.73 12.93
C ALA A 100 21.62 3.68 12.87
N LEU A 101 21.90 3.13 11.68
CA LEU A 101 22.99 2.19 11.48
C LEU A 101 24.37 2.85 11.67
N VAL A 102 24.56 4.07 11.15
CA VAL A 102 25.80 4.83 11.42
C VAL A 102 25.97 5.07 12.93
N LYS A 103 24.90 5.44 13.64
CA LYS A 103 24.94 5.62 15.10
C LYS A 103 25.17 4.32 15.86
N ALA A 104 24.71 3.18 15.34
CA ALA A 104 24.98 1.86 15.93
C ALA A 104 26.44 1.48 15.73
N ALA A 105 26.98 1.63 14.52
CA ALA A 105 28.39 1.42 14.21
C ALA A 105 29.30 2.30 15.08
N ALA A 106 28.99 3.60 15.20
CA ALA A 106 29.76 4.53 16.03
C ALA A 106 29.72 4.19 17.53
N ARG A 107 28.70 3.46 17.99
CA ARG A 107 28.59 2.99 19.39
C ARG A 107 29.29 1.64 19.63
N GLY A 108 30.01 1.12 18.64
CA GLY A 108 30.72 -0.15 18.78
C GLY A 108 29.82 -1.38 18.66
N ALA A 109 28.77 -1.32 17.83
CA ALA A 109 27.94 -2.48 17.54
C ALA A 109 28.79 -3.68 17.06
N SER A 110 28.45 -4.87 17.54
CA SER A 110 29.20 -6.10 17.26
C SER A 110 29.23 -6.41 15.76
N ARG A 111 30.39 -6.89 15.27
CA ARG A 111 30.53 -7.36 13.88
C ARG A 111 29.71 -8.62 13.59
N TYR A 112 29.38 -9.40 14.62
CA TYR A 112 28.55 -10.60 14.51
C TYR A 112 27.05 -10.28 14.41
N GLU A 113 26.63 -9.07 14.78
CA GLU A 113 25.25 -8.59 14.72
C GLU A 113 25.05 -7.80 13.43
N VAL A 114 24.90 -8.51 12.31
CA VAL A 114 24.78 -7.88 10.99
C VAL A 114 23.39 -7.25 10.85
N PRO A 115 23.25 -6.03 10.30
CA PRO A 115 21.95 -5.40 10.11
C PRO A 115 20.96 -6.30 9.37
N SER A 116 19.70 -6.29 9.79
CA SER A 116 18.66 -7.11 9.16
C SER A 116 18.54 -6.85 7.64
N PRO A 117 18.14 -7.85 6.83
CA PRO A 117 18.05 -7.68 5.37
C PRO A 117 17.18 -6.50 4.93
N GLU A 118 16.09 -6.21 5.64
CA GLU A 118 15.25 -5.02 5.37
C GLU A 118 16.01 -3.70 5.56
N GLN A 119 16.92 -3.64 6.54
CA GLN A 119 17.76 -2.47 6.80
C GLN A 119 18.89 -2.35 5.79
N ILE A 120 19.50 -3.47 5.40
CA ILE A 120 20.52 -3.48 4.33
C ILE A 120 19.89 -2.98 3.03
N VAL A 121 18.72 -3.50 2.64
CA VAL A 121 17.96 -3.04 1.46
C VAL A 121 17.69 -1.53 1.52
N ALA A 122 17.30 -1.00 2.68
CA ALA A 122 17.01 0.42 2.83
C ALA A 122 18.25 1.32 2.71
N VAL A 123 19.46 0.81 2.95
CA VAL A 123 20.70 1.59 2.79
C VAL A 123 21.42 1.34 1.47
N THR A 124 21.23 0.19 0.85
CA THR A 124 21.86 -0.15 -0.44
C THR A 124 21.02 0.24 -1.65
N ARG A 125 19.72 0.53 -1.50
CA ARG A 125 18.88 1.02 -2.61
C ARG A 125 19.30 2.45 -3.00
N GLU A 126 19.00 2.82 -4.25
CA GLU A 126 19.02 4.22 -4.67
C GLU A 126 18.20 5.08 -3.71
N PRO A 127 18.76 6.19 -3.20
CA PRO A 127 18.08 7.02 -2.24
C PRO A 127 16.97 7.83 -2.90
N ALA A 128 15.88 8.05 -2.16
CA ALA A 128 14.79 8.95 -2.54
C ALA A 128 14.10 8.63 -3.88
N THR A 129 14.22 7.39 -4.40
CA THR A 129 13.64 7.00 -5.71
C THR A 129 12.14 7.34 -5.80
N GLN A 130 11.36 7.04 -4.75
CA GLN A 130 9.91 7.33 -4.75
C GLN A 130 9.61 8.82 -4.75
N LEU A 131 10.45 9.64 -4.10
CA LEU A 131 10.31 11.09 -4.08
C LEU A 131 10.66 11.69 -5.45
N THR A 132 11.70 11.16 -6.10
CA THR A 132 12.08 11.54 -7.46
C THR A 132 11.01 11.17 -8.48
N ILE A 133 10.45 9.96 -8.41
CA ILE A 133 9.36 9.53 -9.29
C ILE A 133 8.12 10.41 -9.05
N PHE A 134 7.77 10.66 -7.80
CA PHE A 134 6.65 11.55 -7.45
C PHE A 134 6.85 12.96 -8.03
N GLY A 135 8.04 13.55 -7.86
CA GLY A 135 8.37 14.87 -8.40
C GLY A 135 8.27 14.94 -9.92
N TRP A 136 8.91 13.99 -10.64
CA TRP A 136 8.85 13.97 -12.09
C TRP A 136 7.45 13.68 -12.64
N GLY A 137 6.73 12.73 -12.05
CA GLY A 137 5.37 12.39 -12.45
C GLY A 137 4.42 13.58 -12.31
N ASN A 138 4.47 14.29 -11.18
CA ASN A 138 3.66 15.48 -10.96
C ASN A 138 4.09 16.66 -11.83
N ALA A 139 5.39 16.86 -12.05
CA ALA A 139 5.90 17.91 -12.92
C ALA A 139 5.41 17.71 -14.37
N ALA A 140 5.48 16.48 -14.88
CA ALA A 140 5.00 16.16 -16.21
C ALA A 140 3.48 16.36 -16.33
N MET A 141 2.71 15.82 -15.38
CA MET A 141 1.25 15.92 -15.39
C MET A 141 0.78 17.38 -15.30
N ALA A 142 1.30 18.15 -14.34
CA ALA A 142 0.93 19.55 -14.18
C ALA A 142 1.44 20.41 -15.36
N GLY A 143 2.60 20.10 -15.92
CA GLY A 143 3.10 20.78 -17.12
C GLY A 143 2.19 20.57 -18.34
N ILE A 144 1.72 19.33 -18.56
CA ILE A 144 0.76 19.02 -19.63
C ILE A 144 -0.57 19.75 -19.39
N LEU A 145 -1.13 19.67 -18.17
CA LEU A 145 -2.37 20.37 -17.83
C LEU A 145 -2.24 21.88 -17.97
N GLY A 146 -1.09 22.46 -17.60
CA GLY A 146 -0.79 23.87 -17.82
C GLY A 146 -0.81 24.23 -19.30
N ILE A 147 -0.11 23.47 -20.15
CA ILE A 147 -0.09 23.71 -21.61
C ILE A 147 -1.50 23.61 -22.21
N ILE A 148 -2.31 22.63 -21.78
CA ILE A 148 -3.71 22.49 -22.22
C ILE A 148 -4.52 23.72 -21.77
N GLY A 149 -4.42 24.11 -20.50
CA GLY A 149 -5.13 25.27 -19.96
C GLY A 149 -4.76 26.57 -20.68
N LEU A 150 -3.48 26.74 -21.05
CA LEU A 150 -3.05 27.87 -21.87
C LEU A 150 -3.69 27.85 -23.26
N GLY A 151 -3.78 26.67 -23.90
CA GLY A 151 -4.44 26.51 -25.19
C GLY A 151 -5.91 26.89 -25.16
N ILE A 152 -6.62 26.52 -24.09
CA ILE A 152 -8.03 26.89 -23.85
C ILE A 152 -8.15 28.40 -23.63
N ALA A 153 -7.33 28.97 -22.73
CA ALA A 153 -7.35 30.41 -22.43
C ALA A 153 -7.11 31.28 -23.67
N VAL A 154 -6.19 30.86 -24.54
CA VAL A 154 -5.86 31.55 -25.79
C VAL A 154 -6.96 31.39 -26.84
N ALA A 155 -7.65 30.25 -26.88
CA ALA A 155 -8.70 29.96 -27.87
C ALA A 155 -10.06 30.58 -27.50
N GLU A 156 -10.42 30.62 -26.22
CA GLU A 156 -11.75 31.05 -25.75
C GLU A 156 -11.83 32.54 -25.41
N GLY A 157 -10.70 33.26 -25.39
CA GLY A 157 -10.70 34.72 -25.21
C GLY A 157 -10.88 35.15 -23.75
N ASP A 158 -9.87 34.84 -22.95
CA ASP A 158 -9.45 35.52 -21.71
C ASP A 158 -10.51 35.65 -20.59
N SER A 159 -10.66 34.57 -19.80
CA SER A 159 -11.06 34.68 -18.40
C SER A 159 -9.81 34.81 -17.52
N SER A 160 -9.79 35.75 -16.58
CA SER A 160 -8.66 35.95 -15.64
C SER A 160 -8.32 34.69 -14.84
N ASP A 161 -9.30 33.80 -14.70
CA ASP A 161 -9.21 32.58 -13.91
C ASP A 161 -8.42 31.48 -14.64
N ASP A 162 -8.54 31.39 -15.97
CA ASP A 162 -7.79 30.42 -16.76
C ASP A 162 -6.29 30.76 -16.82
N VAL A 163 -5.96 32.04 -16.90
CA VAL A 163 -4.57 32.53 -16.84
C VAL A 163 -3.95 32.30 -15.46
N LEU A 164 -4.72 32.51 -14.38
CA LEU A 164 -4.26 32.22 -13.02
C LEU A 164 -4.01 30.71 -12.84
N LEU A 165 -4.93 29.87 -13.32
CA LEU A 165 -4.82 28.42 -13.23
C LEU A 165 -3.61 27.89 -14.01
N PHE A 166 -3.32 28.46 -15.19
CA PHE A 166 -2.10 28.19 -15.94
C PHE A 166 -0.84 28.46 -15.11
N TRP A 167 -0.69 29.66 -14.54
CA TRP A 167 0.49 30.02 -13.76
C TRP A 167 0.65 29.16 -12.50
N LEU A 168 -0.46 28.80 -11.84
CA LEU A 168 -0.44 27.88 -10.70
C LEU A 168 0.06 26.50 -11.10
N LEU A 169 -0.40 25.95 -12.22
CA LEU A 169 0.01 24.63 -12.72
C LEU A 169 1.49 24.62 -13.13
N ILE A 170 1.95 25.65 -13.85
CA ILE A 170 3.36 25.76 -14.24
C ILE A 170 4.27 25.99 -13.04
N GLY A 171 3.87 26.84 -12.09
CA GLY A 171 4.60 27.05 -10.83
C GLY A 171 4.72 25.76 -10.01
N TYR A 172 3.63 25.01 -9.89
CA TYR A 172 3.63 23.69 -9.25
C TYR A 172 4.51 22.68 -10.02
N ALA A 173 4.46 22.67 -11.35
CA ALA A 173 5.30 21.80 -12.17
C ALA A 173 6.79 22.09 -11.96
N ALA A 174 7.18 23.37 -11.92
CA ALA A 174 8.56 23.80 -11.65
C ALA A 174 9.03 23.37 -10.25
N LEU A 175 8.18 23.55 -9.23
CA LEU A 175 8.47 23.10 -7.87
C LEU A 175 8.66 21.58 -7.80
N MET A 176 7.81 20.81 -8.49
CA MET A 176 7.91 19.34 -8.53
C MET A 176 9.10 18.85 -9.35
N ALA A 177 9.50 19.57 -10.40
CA ALA A 177 10.73 19.29 -11.14
C ALA A 177 11.97 19.50 -10.25
N LEU A 178 12.01 20.58 -9.46
CA LEU A 178 13.07 20.81 -8.47
C LEU A 178 13.17 19.65 -7.47
N LEU A 179 12.03 19.14 -6.97
CA LEU A 179 12.00 17.96 -6.12
C LEU A 179 12.55 16.72 -6.83
N GLY A 180 12.18 16.52 -8.10
CA GLY A 180 12.71 15.47 -8.98
C GLY A 180 14.24 15.52 -9.12
N PHE A 181 14.80 16.72 -9.27
CA PHE A 181 16.25 16.94 -9.38
C PHE A 181 17.01 16.80 -8.05
N ALA A 182 16.38 17.18 -6.93
CA ALA A 182 17.01 17.15 -5.61
C ALA A 182 17.47 15.73 -5.20
N GLY A 183 16.72 14.70 -5.58
CA GLY A 183 17.04 13.30 -5.29
C GLY A 183 18.44 12.89 -5.79
N PRO A 184 18.66 12.82 -7.11
CA PRO A 184 19.94 12.40 -7.67
C PRO A 184 21.11 13.32 -7.29
N LYS A 185 20.90 14.65 -7.30
CA LYS A 185 21.99 15.62 -7.18
C LYS A 185 22.40 15.92 -5.73
N TRP A 186 21.46 16.01 -4.80
CA TRP A 186 21.73 16.49 -3.44
C TRP A 186 21.66 15.39 -2.39
N LEU A 187 20.74 14.42 -2.55
CA LEU A 187 20.52 13.38 -1.54
C LEU A 187 21.48 12.20 -1.69
N THR A 188 21.86 11.85 -2.92
CA THR A 188 22.77 10.72 -3.22
C THR A 188 24.12 10.81 -2.51
N PRO A 189 24.87 11.93 -2.59
CA PRO A 189 26.21 11.99 -1.99
C PRO A 189 26.20 11.81 -0.47
N ALA A 190 25.19 12.38 0.20
CA ALA A 190 25.06 12.24 1.65
C ALA A 190 24.68 10.81 2.06
N HIS A 191 23.89 10.11 1.23
CA HIS A 191 23.53 8.72 1.45
C HIS A 191 24.71 7.78 1.25
N GLU A 192 25.49 7.97 0.19
CA GLU A 192 26.68 7.17 -0.11
C GLU A 192 27.76 7.30 0.97
N ARG A 193 27.98 8.52 1.51
CA ARG A 193 28.85 8.73 2.67
C ARG A 193 28.40 7.90 3.88
N ARG A 194 27.09 7.86 4.17
CA ARG A 194 26.55 7.03 5.26
C ARG A 194 26.71 5.54 4.98
N GLN A 195 26.46 5.11 3.74
CA GLN A 195 26.65 3.72 3.33
C GLN A 195 28.12 3.29 3.53
N ALA A 196 29.08 4.12 3.13
CA ALA A 196 30.50 3.84 3.33
C ALA A 196 30.87 3.68 4.81
N LEU A 197 30.34 4.54 5.70
CA LEU A 197 30.54 4.42 7.15
C LEU A 197 29.94 3.12 7.74
N ILE A 198 28.76 2.72 7.26
CA ILE A 198 28.12 1.45 7.66
C ILE A 198 28.98 0.27 7.20
N ALA A 199 29.42 0.31 5.95
CA ALA A 199 30.22 -0.73 5.31
C ALA A 199 31.63 -0.84 5.92
N ALA A 200 32.15 0.22 6.54
CA ALA A 200 33.39 0.18 7.29
C ALA A 200 33.29 -0.64 8.60
N ASN A 201 32.10 -0.71 9.21
CA ASN A 201 31.90 -1.51 10.43
C ASN A 201 31.57 -2.98 10.13
N TRP A 202 30.66 -3.22 9.18
CA TRP A 202 30.29 -4.56 8.73
C TRP A 202 30.87 -4.84 7.35
N SER A 203 31.80 -5.79 7.29
CA SER A 203 32.45 -6.18 6.05
C SER A 203 31.55 -7.08 5.19
N SER A 204 31.89 -7.24 3.91
CA SER A 204 31.21 -8.18 3.02
C SER A 204 31.34 -9.63 3.48
N SER A 205 32.41 -9.99 4.20
CA SER A 205 32.59 -11.31 4.79
C SER A 205 31.70 -11.53 6.02
N ASP A 206 31.47 -10.50 6.84
CA ASP A 206 30.51 -10.57 7.95
C ASP A 206 29.10 -10.83 7.43
N GLU A 207 28.70 -10.08 6.40
CA GLU A 207 27.41 -10.26 5.74
C GLU A 207 27.31 -11.65 5.08
N ALA A 208 28.38 -12.12 4.42
CA ALA A 208 28.44 -13.46 3.82
C ALA A 208 28.32 -14.58 4.86
N ALA A 209 28.90 -14.40 6.05
CA ALA A 209 28.79 -15.35 7.14
C ALA A 209 27.35 -15.44 7.67
N ALA A 210 26.68 -14.29 7.87
CA ALA A 210 25.26 -14.26 8.24
C ALA A 210 24.37 -14.94 7.19
N TRP A 211 24.62 -14.66 5.91
CA TRP A 211 23.98 -15.34 4.78
C TRP A 211 24.21 -16.85 4.81
N LYS A 212 25.47 -17.31 4.91
CA LYS A 212 25.83 -18.73 4.96
C LYS A 212 25.09 -19.47 6.07
N ARG A 213 24.92 -18.83 7.23
CA ARG A 213 24.17 -19.41 8.35
C ARG A 213 22.68 -19.55 8.04
N SER A 214 22.07 -18.57 7.38
CA SER A 214 20.68 -18.66 6.89
C SER A 214 20.51 -19.73 5.80
N PHE A 215 21.56 -20.02 5.02
CA PHE A 215 21.56 -21.07 4.00
C PHE A 215 21.71 -22.48 4.57
N ARG A 216 22.50 -22.67 5.63
CA ARG A 216 22.77 -23.99 6.25
C ARG A 216 21.58 -24.63 6.97
N SER A 217 20.50 -23.88 7.09
CA SER A 217 19.29 -24.31 7.76
C SER A 217 18.42 -25.16 6.80
N PRO A 218 18.32 -26.50 6.98
CA PRO A 218 17.50 -27.33 6.11
C PRO A 218 16.03 -27.04 6.36
N GLY A 219 15.38 -26.42 5.37
CA GLY A 219 13.95 -26.33 5.31
C GLY A 219 13.38 -27.63 4.75
N LYS A 220 12.59 -28.36 5.55
CA LYS A 220 11.63 -29.28 4.94
C LYS A 220 10.59 -28.39 4.26
N GLN A 221 10.72 -28.24 2.93
CA GLN A 221 9.63 -27.75 2.08
C GLN A 221 8.39 -28.59 2.44
N ARG A 222 7.32 -27.94 2.88
CA ARG A 222 6.04 -28.61 3.07
C ARG A 222 5.03 -27.99 2.12
N LEU A 223 4.22 -28.90 1.58
CA LEU A 223 3.05 -28.66 0.74
C LEU A 223 2.24 -27.47 1.26
N LEU A 224 1.90 -26.55 0.34
CA LEU A 224 0.97 -25.43 0.53
C LEU A 224 -0.31 -25.92 1.21
N TYR A 225 -0.34 -25.87 2.55
CA TYR A 225 -1.55 -26.17 3.29
C TYR A 225 -2.36 -24.88 3.35
N VAL A 226 -3.36 -24.75 2.49
CA VAL A 226 -4.23 -23.56 2.47
C VAL A 226 -5.02 -23.51 3.77
N THR A 227 -4.78 -22.44 4.51
CA THR A 227 -5.26 -22.29 5.88
C THR A 227 -6.69 -21.79 5.89
N PRO A 228 -7.50 -22.03 6.95
CA PRO A 228 -8.91 -21.62 6.95
C PRO A 228 -9.09 -20.12 6.75
N ALA A 229 -8.19 -19.29 7.28
CA ALA A 229 -8.17 -17.86 7.04
C ALA A 229 -7.91 -17.52 5.56
N GLU A 230 -6.93 -18.15 4.93
CA GLU A 230 -6.64 -17.97 3.50
C GLU A 230 -7.80 -18.44 2.63
N ARG A 231 -8.51 -19.51 3.01
CA ARG A 231 -9.72 -19.96 2.30
C ARG A 231 -10.83 -18.91 2.36
N LEU A 232 -11.06 -18.31 3.53
CA LEU A 232 -12.07 -17.26 3.69
C LEU A 232 -11.71 -16.01 2.90
N LEU A 233 -10.45 -15.59 2.93
CA LEU A 233 -9.95 -14.45 2.16
C LEU A 233 -9.99 -14.72 0.65
N PHE A 234 -9.62 -15.93 0.23
CA PHE A 234 -9.71 -16.35 -1.17
C PHE A 234 -11.17 -16.40 -1.64
N ALA A 235 -12.08 -16.96 -0.82
CA ALA A 235 -13.50 -16.97 -1.12
C ALA A 235 -14.06 -15.55 -1.23
N ALA A 236 -13.69 -14.64 -0.31
CA ALA A 236 -14.06 -13.23 -0.39
C ALA A 236 -13.56 -12.59 -1.70
N ALA A 237 -12.30 -12.84 -2.08
CA ALA A 237 -11.74 -12.33 -3.33
C ALA A 237 -12.46 -12.91 -4.56
N VAL A 238 -12.76 -14.21 -4.57
CA VAL A 238 -13.52 -14.86 -5.65
C VAL A 238 -14.93 -14.29 -5.77
N LEU A 239 -15.62 -14.08 -4.64
CA LEU A 239 -16.97 -13.47 -4.65
C LEU A 239 -16.93 -12.02 -5.14
N LEU A 240 -15.90 -11.25 -4.78
CA LEU A 240 -15.68 -9.91 -5.32
C LEU A 240 -15.45 -9.94 -6.84
N VAL A 241 -14.61 -10.86 -7.32
CA VAL A 241 -14.33 -11.00 -8.77
C VAL A 241 -15.58 -11.45 -9.51
N LEU A 242 -16.30 -12.45 -9.01
CA LEU A 242 -17.55 -12.94 -9.62
C LEU A 242 -18.61 -11.85 -9.65
N GLY A 243 -18.74 -11.10 -8.55
CA GLY A 243 -19.58 -9.91 -8.52
C GLY A 243 -19.15 -8.92 -9.61
N PHE A 244 -17.88 -8.52 -9.62
CA PHE A 244 -17.38 -7.54 -10.57
C PHE A 244 -17.57 -7.98 -12.03
N VAL A 245 -17.36 -9.26 -12.34
CA VAL A 245 -17.63 -9.83 -13.67
C VAL A 245 -19.12 -9.77 -14.01
N ALA A 246 -20.01 -10.11 -13.06
CA ALA A 246 -21.45 -10.01 -13.27
C ALA A 246 -21.90 -8.56 -13.54
N LEU A 247 -21.33 -7.59 -12.82
CA LEU A 247 -21.54 -6.16 -13.06
C LEU A 247 -21.03 -5.75 -14.45
N GLN A 248 -19.77 -6.06 -14.77
CA GLN A 248 -19.17 -5.70 -16.07
C GLN A 248 -19.95 -6.31 -17.23
N ALA A 249 -20.41 -7.56 -17.10
CA ALA A 249 -21.26 -8.20 -18.10
C ALA A 249 -22.62 -7.48 -18.25
N SER A 250 -23.19 -6.98 -17.15
CA SER A 250 -24.46 -6.24 -17.17
C SER A 250 -24.30 -4.89 -17.90
N VAL A 251 -23.23 -4.16 -17.61
CA VAL A 251 -22.96 -2.83 -18.20
C VAL A 251 -22.57 -2.92 -19.67
N THR A 252 -21.63 -3.82 -19.99
CA THR A 252 -21.12 -3.95 -21.36
C THR A 252 -22.18 -4.45 -22.34
N MET A 253 -23.15 -5.24 -21.86
CA MET A 253 -24.28 -5.67 -22.68
C MET A 253 -25.34 -4.57 -22.86
N ARG A 254 -25.47 -3.60 -21.95
CA ARG A 254 -26.41 -2.49 -22.11
C ARG A 254 -25.93 -1.41 -23.10
N CYS A 255 -24.62 -1.24 -23.28
CA CYS A 255 -24.08 -0.30 -24.28
C CYS A 255 -23.80 -0.98 -25.63
N GLY A 256 -24.71 -0.79 -26.60
CA GLY A 256 -24.65 -1.40 -27.93
C GLY A 256 -23.53 -0.86 -28.86
N THR A 257 -22.98 0.32 -28.58
CA THR A 257 -21.88 0.92 -29.36
C THR A 257 -20.95 1.76 -28.50
N ALA A 258 -19.65 1.74 -28.78
CA ALA A 258 -18.66 2.57 -28.08
C ALA A 258 -18.96 4.08 -28.26
N PRO A 259 -19.11 4.85 -27.17
CA PRO A 259 -19.53 6.24 -27.25
C PRO A 259 -18.43 7.13 -27.85
N ARG A 260 -18.84 8.12 -28.64
CA ARG A 260 -17.98 9.26 -29.01
C ARG A 260 -17.85 10.20 -27.79
N PRO A 261 -16.77 10.97 -27.67
CA PRO A 261 -16.63 11.95 -26.58
C PRO A 261 -17.82 12.92 -26.60
N GLY A 262 -18.59 12.96 -25.51
CA GLY A 262 -19.73 13.87 -25.34
C GLY A 262 -21.11 13.34 -25.75
N ALA A 263 -21.26 12.07 -26.16
CA ALA A 263 -22.56 11.46 -26.47
C ALA A 263 -23.02 10.50 -25.35
N GLN A 264 -24.30 10.57 -24.97
CA GLN A 264 -24.96 9.58 -24.12
C GLN A 264 -25.07 8.23 -24.87
N CYS A 265 -24.98 7.12 -24.15
CA CYS A 265 -25.08 5.78 -24.73
C CYS A 265 -26.53 5.54 -25.19
N ASP A 266 -26.74 5.15 -26.45
CA ASP A 266 -28.07 4.73 -26.92
C ASP A 266 -28.40 3.38 -26.26
N GLU A 267 -29.35 3.39 -25.32
CA GLU A 267 -29.82 2.16 -24.67
C GLU A 267 -30.44 1.21 -25.69
N VAL A 268 -29.90 0.00 -25.76
CA VAL A 268 -30.51 -1.07 -26.55
C VAL A 268 -31.49 -1.81 -25.65
N THR A 269 -32.78 -1.69 -25.95
CA THR A 269 -33.82 -2.51 -25.30
C THR A 269 -33.75 -3.93 -25.84
N TYR A 270 -33.56 -4.90 -24.95
CA TYR A 270 -33.49 -6.33 -25.30
C TYR A 270 -34.83 -7.02 -25.00
N ASN A 271 -35.01 -8.26 -25.48
CA ASN A 271 -36.18 -9.05 -25.10
C ASN A 271 -36.22 -9.25 -23.56
N SER A 272 -37.41 -9.27 -22.95
CA SER A 272 -37.68 -9.33 -21.49
C SER A 272 -36.87 -10.36 -20.69
N PHE A 273 -36.42 -11.44 -21.32
CA PHE A 273 -35.53 -12.43 -20.71
C PHE A 273 -34.10 -11.91 -20.48
N ILE A 274 -33.54 -11.17 -21.43
CA ILE A 274 -32.20 -10.59 -21.34
C ILE A 274 -32.20 -9.43 -20.33
N GLU A 275 -33.24 -8.61 -20.31
CA GLU A 275 -33.41 -7.55 -19.29
C GLU A 275 -33.49 -8.12 -17.86
N ARG A 276 -34.20 -9.24 -17.65
CA ARG A 276 -34.19 -9.95 -16.35
C ARG A 276 -32.82 -10.52 -16.00
N LEU A 277 -32.03 -10.92 -16.99
CA LEU A 277 -30.68 -11.45 -16.80
C LEU A 277 -29.69 -10.33 -16.43
N LEU A 278 -29.85 -9.15 -17.03
CA LEU A 278 -29.09 -7.93 -16.74
C LEU A 278 -29.40 -7.40 -15.32
N ALA A 279 -30.69 -7.24 -14.99
CA ALA A 279 -31.12 -6.89 -13.63
C ALA A 279 -30.70 -7.96 -12.60
N GLY A 280 -30.67 -9.24 -13.00
CA GLY A 280 -30.19 -10.35 -12.19
C GLY A 280 -28.70 -10.25 -11.87
N GLY A 281 -27.85 -9.89 -12.84
CA GLY A 281 -26.40 -9.69 -12.64
C GLY A 281 -26.10 -8.61 -11.59
N LEU A 282 -26.92 -7.58 -11.58
CA LEU A 282 -26.84 -6.47 -10.65
C LEU A 282 -27.29 -6.82 -9.21
N VAL A 283 -28.39 -7.54 -9.06
CA VAL A 283 -28.85 -8.05 -7.76
C VAL A 283 -27.85 -9.05 -7.19
N VAL A 284 -27.31 -9.94 -8.05
CA VAL A 284 -26.24 -10.86 -7.68
C VAL A 284 -25.02 -10.08 -7.17
N PHE A 285 -24.63 -9.00 -7.85
CA PHE A 285 -23.56 -8.13 -7.38
C PHE A 285 -23.83 -7.51 -5.99
N ALA A 286 -25.01 -6.90 -5.81
CA ALA A 286 -25.41 -6.22 -4.59
C ALA A 286 -25.43 -7.16 -3.35
N VAL A 287 -25.71 -8.45 -3.55
CA VAL A 287 -25.67 -9.47 -2.49
C VAL A 287 -24.25 -10.02 -2.27
N LEU A 288 -23.48 -10.22 -3.34
CA LEU A 288 -22.13 -10.79 -3.26
C LEU A 288 -21.13 -9.86 -2.56
N LEU A 289 -21.26 -8.55 -2.72
CA LEU A 289 -20.38 -7.56 -2.10
C LEU A 289 -20.40 -7.56 -0.56
N PRO A 290 -21.55 -7.43 0.13
CA PRO A 290 -21.60 -7.51 1.59
C PRO A 290 -21.21 -8.90 2.11
N LEU A 291 -21.55 -9.97 1.38
CA LEU A 291 -21.13 -11.32 1.73
C LEU A 291 -19.60 -11.47 1.68
N ALA A 292 -18.95 -10.94 0.64
CA ALA A 292 -17.51 -10.92 0.53
C ALA A 292 -16.85 -10.09 1.65
N ALA A 293 -17.43 -8.94 2.01
CA ALA A 293 -16.96 -8.12 3.12
C ALA A 293 -17.03 -8.88 4.46
N LEU A 294 -18.15 -9.56 4.75
CA LEU A 294 -18.31 -10.39 5.95
C LEU A 294 -17.28 -11.53 6.00
N LEU A 295 -17.06 -12.23 4.87
CA LEU A 295 -16.05 -13.28 4.77
C LEU A 295 -14.64 -12.75 4.95
N ALA A 296 -14.33 -11.56 4.44
CA ALA A 296 -13.04 -10.90 4.64
C ALA A 296 -12.81 -10.57 6.13
N VAL A 297 -13.81 -9.99 6.81
CA VAL A 297 -13.74 -9.70 8.26
C VAL A 297 -13.56 -10.98 9.07
N ALA A 298 -14.33 -12.02 8.78
CA ALA A 298 -14.19 -13.32 9.43
C ALA A 298 -12.79 -13.92 9.19
N GLY A 299 -12.29 -13.89 7.95
CA GLY A 299 -10.95 -14.36 7.59
C GLY A 299 -9.85 -13.62 8.35
N VAL A 300 -9.96 -12.31 8.50
CA VAL A 300 -9.03 -11.46 9.27
C VAL A 300 -9.04 -11.80 10.76
N LEU A 301 -10.21 -12.06 11.36
CA LEU A 301 -10.32 -12.46 12.76
C LEU A 301 -9.72 -13.84 13.02
N VAL A 302 -9.95 -14.79 12.10
CA VAL A 302 -9.37 -16.14 12.18
C VAL A 302 -7.85 -16.08 12.02
N ASP A 303 -7.34 -15.29 11.06
CA ASP A 303 -5.89 -15.07 10.93
C ASP A 303 -5.30 -14.48 12.21
N TRP A 304 -5.93 -13.44 12.77
CA TRP A 304 -5.47 -12.82 14.02
C TRP A 304 -5.35 -13.80 15.19
N ARG A 305 -6.40 -14.59 15.45
CA ARG A 305 -6.38 -15.60 16.53
C ARG A 305 -5.26 -16.62 16.31
N ARG A 306 -5.08 -17.07 15.07
CA ARG A 306 -4.02 -17.99 14.72
C ARG A 306 -2.64 -17.37 14.91
N ARG A 307 -2.39 -16.14 14.46
CA ARG A 307 -1.10 -15.45 14.65
C ARG A 307 -0.75 -15.29 16.12
N ARG A 308 -1.73 -15.10 16.99
CA ARG A 308 -1.52 -15.06 18.44
C ARG A 308 -1.08 -16.41 18.99
N ALA A 309 -1.70 -17.50 18.55
CA ALA A 309 -1.32 -18.86 18.94
C ALA A 309 0.10 -19.22 18.43
N GLU A 310 0.40 -18.91 17.16
CA GLU A 310 1.72 -19.11 16.54
C GLU A 310 2.83 -18.37 17.31
N ARG A 311 2.58 -17.14 17.76
CA ARG A 311 3.55 -16.39 18.59
C ARG A 311 3.78 -17.02 19.95
N ALA A 312 2.73 -17.53 20.60
CA ALA A 312 2.85 -18.22 21.88
C ALA A 312 3.68 -19.51 21.73
N GLU A 313 3.48 -20.26 20.65
CA GLU A 313 4.27 -21.45 20.33
C GLU A 313 5.75 -21.09 20.10
N LEU A 314 6.03 -20.03 19.33
CA LEU A 314 7.40 -19.56 19.10
C LEU A 314 8.09 -19.14 20.39
N LEU A 315 7.38 -18.44 21.29
CA LEU A 315 7.92 -18.03 22.60
C LEU A 315 8.23 -19.26 23.47
N ALA A 316 7.34 -20.25 23.51
CA ALA A 316 7.57 -21.49 24.24
C ALA A 316 8.80 -22.24 23.70
N LYS A 317 8.93 -22.35 22.37
CA LYS A 317 10.10 -22.97 21.73
C LYS A 317 11.38 -22.17 21.95
N LEU A 318 11.31 -20.83 22.00
CA LEU A 318 12.46 -19.98 22.31
C LEU A 318 12.93 -20.18 23.75
N ALA A 319 12.02 -20.37 24.70
CA ALA A 319 12.34 -20.62 26.11
C ALA A 319 13.01 -21.98 26.33
N GLU A 320 12.68 -22.99 25.52
CA GLU A 320 13.26 -24.33 25.62
C GLU A 320 14.58 -24.44 24.81
N PRO A 321 15.76 -24.64 25.44
CA PRO A 321 17.04 -24.66 24.73
C PRO A 321 17.20 -25.83 23.74
N ARG A 322 16.52 -26.94 24.01
CA ARG A 322 16.57 -28.16 23.19
C ARG A 322 15.50 -28.21 22.09
N ALA A 323 14.59 -27.23 22.05
CA ALA A 323 13.56 -27.21 21.03
C ALA A 323 14.19 -27.16 19.63
N GLY A 324 13.73 -28.08 18.78
CA GLY A 324 14.08 -28.09 17.36
C GLY A 324 13.59 -26.84 16.64
N ARG A 325 14.16 -26.60 15.45
CA ARG A 325 13.79 -25.45 14.61
C ARG A 325 12.30 -25.52 14.23
N PRO A 326 11.50 -24.44 14.44
CA PRO A 326 10.13 -24.36 13.96
C PRO A 326 10.04 -24.42 12.42
N ALA A 327 8.83 -24.57 11.89
CA ALA A 327 8.59 -24.55 10.45
C ALA A 327 9.11 -23.26 9.80
N GLU A 328 9.65 -23.34 8.58
CA GLU A 328 10.25 -22.18 7.91
C GLU A 328 9.24 -21.07 7.63
N ASP A 329 8.02 -21.39 7.23
CA ASP A 329 6.98 -20.38 6.97
C ASP A 329 6.59 -19.61 8.23
N LEU A 330 6.51 -20.32 9.37
CA LEU A 330 6.23 -19.72 10.67
C LEU A 330 7.34 -18.74 11.05
N LEU A 331 8.61 -19.17 10.89
CA LEU A 331 9.76 -18.33 11.15
C LEU A 331 9.82 -17.15 10.19
N ALA A 332 9.64 -17.35 8.88
CA ALA A 332 9.65 -16.30 7.87
C ALA A 332 8.54 -15.26 8.12
N HIS A 333 7.37 -15.71 8.57
CA HIS A 333 6.25 -14.83 8.89
C HIS A 333 6.54 -13.94 10.12
N HIS A 334 7.08 -14.51 11.20
CA HIS A 334 7.29 -13.79 12.47
C HIS A 334 8.67 -13.15 12.61
N ALA A 335 9.68 -13.54 11.81
CA ALA A 335 11.00 -12.90 11.77
C ALA A 335 11.03 -11.63 10.92
N GLN A 336 10.07 -11.46 10.00
CA GLN A 336 9.91 -10.26 9.20
C GLN A 336 8.91 -9.31 9.86
N ARG A 337 9.05 -8.00 9.57
CA ARG A 337 8.02 -7.06 9.99
C ARG A 337 6.81 -7.25 9.08
N ARG A 338 5.60 -7.38 9.64
CA ARG A 338 4.35 -7.40 8.88
C ARG A 338 3.33 -6.43 9.46
N MET A 339 2.43 -5.94 8.60
CA MET A 339 1.30 -5.14 9.06
C MET A 339 0.31 -6.04 9.78
N HIS A 340 -0.21 -5.57 10.92
CA HIS A 340 -1.26 -6.29 11.62
C HIS A 340 -2.53 -6.35 10.76
N PRO A 341 -3.22 -7.51 10.62
CA PRO A 341 -4.35 -7.65 9.70
C PRO A 341 -5.52 -6.71 10.03
N LEU A 342 -5.81 -6.47 11.33
CA LEU A 342 -6.80 -5.46 11.73
C LEU A 342 -6.39 -4.03 11.33
N ALA A 343 -5.10 -3.70 11.37
CA ALA A 343 -4.63 -2.39 10.95
C ALA A 343 -4.75 -2.23 9.42
N LEU A 344 -4.55 -3.31 8.67
CA LEU A 344 -4.76 -3.33 7.21
C LEU A 344 -6.21 -3.03 6.89
N VAL A 345 -7.16 -3.74 7.51
CA VAL A 345 -8.59 -3.51 7.30
C VAL A 345 -9.00 -2.10 7.74
N GLY A 346 -8.56 -1.65 8.92
CA GLY A 346 -8.86 -0.30 9.40
C GLY A 346 -8.35 0.79 8.46
N ALA A 347 -7.14 0.63 7.92
CA ALA A 347 -6.58 1.56 6.94
C ALA A 347 -7.34 1.51 5.60
N ALA A 348 -7.73 0.33 5.12
CA ALA A 348 -8.52 0.22 3.90
C ALA A 348 -9.92 0.84 4.06
N LEU A 349 -10.62 0.54 5.16
CA LEU A 349 -11.92 1.13 5.48
C LEU A 349 -11.83 2.65 5.65
N SER A 350 -10.74 3.17 6.23
CA SER A 350 -10.54 4.62 6.32
C SER A 350 -10.44 5.31 4.96
N GLY A 351 -9.89 4.63 3.94
CA GLY A 351 -9.86 5.14 2.57
C GLY A 351 -11.26 5.25 1.98
N VAL A 352 -12.06 4.20 2.14
CA VAL A 352 -13.46 4.18 1.68
C VAL A 352 -14.28 5.25 2.39
N GLY A 353 -14.22 5.29 3.73
CA GLY A 353 -15.00 6.22 4.53
C GLY A 353 -14.60 7.69 4.35
N LEU A 354 -13.31 7.99 4.13
CA LEU A 354 -12.88 9.36 3.83
C LEU A 354 -13.40 9.85 2.48
N VAL A 355 -13.39 9.02 1.44
CA VAL A 355 -13.95 9.38 0.13
C VAL A 355 -15.43 9.70 0.27
N PHE A 356 -16.23 8.71 0.68
CA PHE A 356 -17.69 8.89 0.71
C PHE A 356 -18.13 9.92 1.75
N GLY A 357 -17.48 9.96 2.92
CA GLY A 357 -17.81 10.93 3.97
C GLY A 357 -17.52 12.37 3.56
N VAL A 358 -16.36 12.64 2.94
CA VAL A 358 -16.05 14.00 2.46
C VAL A 358 -16.92 14.36 1.26
N SER A 359 -17.15 13.43 0.33
CA SER A 359 -17.99 13.69 -0.84
C SER A 359 -19.44 13.98 -0.46
N ALA A 360 -20.06 13.18 0.41
CA ALA A 360 -21.41 13.42 0.91
C ALA A 360 -21.51 14.77 1.66
N TYR A 361 -20.51 15.09 2.50
CA TYR A 361 -20.45 16.39 3.18
C TYR A 361 -20.38 17.56 2.19
N MET A 362 -19.52 17.46 1.17
CA MET A 362 -19.33 18.53 0.18
C MET A 362 -20.56 18.72 -0.71
N VAL A 363 -21.22 17.64 -1.12
CA VAL A 363 -22.50 17.72 -1.86
C VAL A 363 -23.57 18.38 -0.98
N GLY A 364 -23.69 17.95 0.28
CA GLY A 364 -24.64 18.54 1.23
C GLY A 364 -24.37 20.00 1.59
N GLU A 365 -23.18 20.54 1.30
CA GLU A 365 -22.79 21.95 1.47
C GLU A 365 -23.11 22.83 0.26
N GLY A 366 -23.78 22.33 -0.78
CA GLY A 366 -24.06 23.14 -1.97
C GLY A 366 -22.92 23.19 -2.98
N LYS A 367 -21.95 22.26 -2.89
CA LYS A 367 -20.83 22.18 -3.85
C LYS A 367 -21.07 21.13 -4.95
N GLY A 368 -22.27 20.55 -5.01
CA GLY A 368 -22.72 19.56 -5.99
C GLY A 368 -23.53 20.17 -7.14
N LEU A 369 -23.97 19.35 -8.10
CA LEU A 369 -24.67 19.78 -9.32
C LEU A 369 -26.21 19.77 -9.21
N GLY A 370 -26.79 19.60 -8.00
CA GLY A 370 -28.22 19.77 -7.76
C GLY A 370 -28.89 18.90 -6.69
N SER A 371 -28.18 17.97 -6.03
CA SER A 371 -28.75 17.04 -5.02
C SER A 371 -28.55 17.45 -3.54
N GLU A 372 -28.43 18.74 -3.27
CA GLU A 372 -27.91 19.25 -2.00
C GLU A 372 -28.86 19.00 -0.84
N ASP A 373 -30.16 19.12 -1.10
CA ASP A 373 -31.23 18.86 -0.12
C ASP A 373 -31.23 17.40 0.38
N VAL A 374 -30.81 16.45 -0.46
CA VAL A 374 -30.73 15.01 -0.11
C VAL A 374 -29.60 14.77 0.89
N PHE A 375 -28.45 15.41 0.70
CA PHE A 375 -27.27 15.20 1.53
C PHE A 375 -27.15 16.18 2.70
N ALA A 376 -27.84 17.33 2.66
CA ALA A 376 -27.84 18.32 3.73
C ALA A 376 -28.35 17.74 5.06
N VAL A 377 -29.32 16.82 5.00
CA VAL A 377 -29.87 16.12 6.17
C VAL A 377 -28.82 15.23 6.85
N TYR A 378 -27.84 14.72 6.09
CA TYR A 378 -26.82 13.77 6.55
C TYR A 378 -25.45 14.42 6.83
N ARG A 379 -25.41 15.74 6.98
CA ARG A 379 -24.14 16.49 7.09
C ARG A 379 -23.36 16.11 8.35
N GLU A 380 -24.04 15.97 9.48
CA GLU A 380 -23.42 15.59 10.76
C GLU A 380 -22.91 14.15 10.73
N GLU A 381 -23.68 13.23 10.15
CA GLU A 381 -23.30 11.83 9.95
C GLU A 381 -22.10 11.72 9.03
N SER A 382 -22.06 12.51 7.96
CA SER A 382 -20.93 12.56 7.02
C SER A 382 -19.65 13.03 7.71
N LEU A 383 -19.72 14.08 8.55
CA LEU A 383 -18.60 14.53 9.38
C LEU A 383 -18.17 13.48 10.40
N LEU A 384 -19.12 12.77 11.01
CA LEU A 384 -18.84 11.67 11.93
C LEU A 384 -18.10 10.54 11.21
N VAL A 385 -18.53 10.17 9.99
CA VAL A 385 -17.83 9.18 9.16
C VAL A 385 -16.41 9.63 8.82
N VAL A 386 -16.19 10.90 8.52
CA VAL A 386 -14.84 11.47 8.29
C VAL A 386 -13.99 11.35 9.56
N ALA A 387 -14.52 11.75 10.71
CA ALA A 387 -13.82 11.69 11.99
C ALA A 387 -13.46 10.24 12.39
N VAL A 388 -14.40 9.31 12.24
CA VAL A 388 -14.19 7.87 12.49
C VAL A 388 -13.14 7.31 11.53
N SER A 389 -13.19 7.68 10.25
CA SER A 389 -12.24 7.21 9.24
C SER A 389 -10.82 7.71 9.50
N ALA A 390 -10.67 9.00 9.82
CA ALA A 390 -9.40 9.57 10.25
C ALA A 390 -8.87 8.89 11.53
N GLY A 391 -9.76 8.64 12.51
CA GLY A 391 -9.45 7.89 13.72
C GLY A 391 -8.99 6.45 13.45
N LEU A 392 -9.66 5.74 12.53
CA LEU A 392 -9.28 4.39 12.11
C LEU A 392 -7.90 4.36 11.45
N PHE A 393 -7.60 5.33 10.58
CA PHE A 393 -6.28 5.45 9.97
C PHE A 393 -5.19 5.70 11.01
N ALA A 394 -5.43 6.64 11.94
CA ALA A 394 -4.50 6.95 13.02
C ALA A 394 -4.29 5.74 13.95
N ALA A 395 -5.36 5.04 14.31
CA ALA A 395 -5.30 3.82 15.12
C ALA A 395 -4.55 2.69 14.40
N ALA A 396 -4.75 2.52 13.09
CA ALA A 396 -4.01 1.56 12.28
C ALA A 396 -2.51 1.89 12.26
N LEU A 397 -2.16 3.16 12.07
CA LEU A 397 -0.78 3.64 12.08
C LEU A 397 -0.13 3.42 13.45
N VAL A 398 -0.74 3.90 14.53
CA VAL A 398 -0.19 3.81 15.89
C VAL A 398 -0.14 2.36 16.36
N GLY A 399 -1.22 1.59 16.17
CA GLY A 399 -1.31 0.19 16.57
C GLY A 399 -0.27 -0.68 15.87
N ASN A 400 -0.09 -0.48 14.55
CA ASN A 400 0.95 -1.17 13.79
C ASN A 400 2.36 -0.74 14.24
N GLY A 401 2.57 0.53 14.58
CA GLY A 401 3.84 1.03 15.10
C GLY A 401 4.22 0.38 16.43
N ILE A 402 3.29 0.39 17.39
CA ILE A 402 3.47 -0.24 18.71
C ILE A 402 3.73 -1.75 18.57
N ALA A 403 2.95 -2.44 17.74
CA ALA A 403 3.11 -3.87 17.51
C ALA A 403 4.49 -4.21 16.92
N ASN A 404 4.99 -3.39 15.98
CA ASN A 404 6.30 -3.60 15.37
C ASN A 404 7.45 -3.32 16.33
N VAL A 405 7.34 -2.28 17.17
CA VAL A 405 8.34 -1.95 18.19
C VAL A 405 8.41 -3.04 19.26
N ARG A 406 7.27 -3.45 19.83
CA ARG A 406 7.20 -4.52 20.83
C ARG A 406 7.67 -5.87 20.27
N GLY A 407 7.41 -6.13 18.99
CA GLY A 407 7.84 -7.37 18.34
C GLY A 407 9.33 -7.43 17.99
N ARG A 408 10.11 -6.36 18.18
CA ARG A 408 11.53 -6.31 17.76
C ARG A 408 12.39 -7.30 18.53
N GLU A 409 12.23 -7.38 19.85
CA GLU A 409 13.00 -8.31 20.68
C GLU A 409 12.77 -9.75 20.27
N LEU A 410 11.49 -10.14 20.10
CA LEU A 410 11.12 -11.45 19.58
C LEU A 410 11.76 -11.72 18.21
N ARG A 411 11.72 -10.76 17.29
CA ARG A 411 12.34 -10.90 15.96
C ARG A 411 13.85 -11.10 16.03
N ASN A 412 14.54 -10.32 16.85
CA ASN A 412 15.99 -10.45 17.06
C ASN A 412 16.34 -11.80 17.67
N GLU A 413 15.55 -12.26 18.64
CA GLU A 413 15.75 -13.55 19.29
C GLU A 413 15.54 -14.72 18.32
N LEU A 414 14.49 -14.65 17.49
CA LEU A 414 14.23 -15.59 16.41
C LEU A 414 15.36 -15.60 15.38
N MET A 415 15.82 -14.42 14.92
CA MET A 415 16.89 -14.31 13.93
C MET A 415 18.25 -14.79 14.48
N ARG A 416 18.50 -14.61 15.78
CA ARG A 416 19.70 -15.10 16.45
C ARG A 416 19.71 -16.62 16.54
N ARG A 417 18.60 -17.23 16.97
CA ARG A 417 18.51 -18.69 17.18
C ARG A 417 18.29 -19.45 15.88
N TRP A 418 17.39 -18.97 15.03
CA TRP A 418 16.99 -19.61 13.77
C TRP A 418 17.01 -18.62 12.61
N PRO A 419 18.18 -18.31 12.03
CA PRO A 419 18.30 -17.36 10.93
C PRO A 419 17.41 -17.75 9.74
N THR A 420 16.56 -16.83 9.31
CA THR A 420 15.67 -17.00 8.17
C THR A 420 16.26 -16.34 6.92
N ARG A 421 16.06 -16.97 5.77
CA ARG A 421 16.38 -16.35 4.48
C ARG A 421 15.33 -15.26 4.20
N PRO A 422 15.74 -14.07 3.75
CA PRO A 422 14.80 -13.07 3.29
C PRO A 422 14.17 -13.55 1.98
N ALA A 423 12.87 -13.28 1.82
CA ALA A 423 12.15 -13.61 0.59
C ALA A 423 12.48 -12.59 -0.51
N TRP A 424 12.58 -13.05 -1.76
CA TRP A 424 12.79 -12.19 -2.90
C TRP A 424 12.10 -12.68 -4.16
N SER A 425 11.69 -11.72 -4.99
CA SER A 425 11.22 -11.92 -6.35
C SER A 425 11.98 -10.96 -7.24
N ALA A 426 12.30 -11.41 -8.46
CA ALA A 426 12.83 -10.55 -9.51
C ALA A 426 11.79 -9.50 -9.90
N GLY A 427 12.25 -8.28 -10.22
CA GLY A 427 11.42 -7.27 -10.87
C GLY A 427 11.07 -7.67 -12.30
N GLU A 428 10.23 -6.86 -12.95
CA GLU A 428 9.86 -7.03 -14.37
C GLU A 428 11.07 -6.96 -15.31
N ASP A 429 12.11 -6.25 -14.88
CA ASP A 429 13.43 -6.14 -15.51
C ASP A 429 14.32 -7.39 -15.33
N GLY A 430 13.84 -8.39 -14.59
CA GLY A 430 14.60 -9.58 -14.23
C GLY A 430 15.79 -9.29 -13.31
N GLN A 431 15.80 -8.14 -12.64
CA GLN A 431 16.81 -7.76 -11.68
C GLN A 431 16.30 -7.92 -10.24
N VAL A 432 17.22 -8.17 -9.33
CA VAL A 432 16.94 -8.20 -7.90
C VAL A 432 17.98 -7.36 -7.17
N LEU A 433 17.54 -6.67 -6.12
CA LEU A 433 18.46 -6.00 -5.19
C LEU A 433 19.42 -7.04 -4.61
N ARG A 434 20.72 -6.79 -4.72
CA ARG A 434 21.77 -7.71 -4.26
C ARG A 434 21.59 -8.10 -2.79
N ALA A 435 21.17 -7.14 -1.96
CA ALA A 435 20.89 -7.29 -0.53
C ALA A 435 19.82 -8.33 -0.21
N LYS A 436 18.99 -8.71 -1.18
CA LYS A 436 17.97 -9.75 -1.02
C LYS A 436 18.47 -11.16 -1.35
N ARG A 437 19.64 -11.31 -1.98
CA ARG A 437 20.20 -12.59 -2.43
C ARG A 437 21.53 -12.94 -1.76
N GLY A 438 22.28 -11.94 -1.32
CA GLY A 438 23.61 -12.12 -0.76
C GLY A 438 24.24 -10.81 -0.29
N PRO A 439 25.55 -10.83 0.00
CA PRO A 439 26.27 -9.67 0.52
C PRO A 439 26.17 -8.47 -0.41
N ALA A 440 25.79 -7.30 0.08
CA ALA A 440 25.48 -6.13 -0.74
C ALA A 440 26.11 -4.82 -0.27
N LEU A 441 26.64 -4.74 0.95
CA LEU A 441 27.20 -3.49 1.49
C LEU A 441 28.32 -2.88 0.63
N HIS A 442 29.07 -3.73 -0.10
CA HIS A 442 30.29 -3.37 -0.84
C HIS A 442 30.23 -3.68 -2.36
N GLY A 443 29.05 -3.94 -2.94
CA GLY A 443 28.93 -4.37 -4.34
C GLY A 443 27.84 -3.66 -5.13
N PRO A 444 27.71 -3.93 -6.45
CA PRO A 444 26.63 -3.42 -7.27
C PRO A 444 25.26 -3.64 -6.63
N ARG A 445 24.41 -2.61 -6.66
CA ARG A 445 23.11 -2.58 -5.97
C ARG A 445 22.14 -3.62 -6.51
N TYR A 446 22.21 -3.92 -7.80
CA TYR A 446 21.33 -4.87 -8.49
C TYR A 446 22.11 -6.02 -9.14
N VAL A 447 21.47 -7.19 -9.23
CA VAL A 447 21.99 -8.37 -9.90
C VAL A 447 20.92 -8.91 -10.84
N LYS A 448 21.28 -9.18 -12.10
CA LYS A 448 20.39 -9.79 -13.09
C LYS A 448 20.22 -11.28 -12.77
N VAL A 449 18.97 -11.73 -12.62
CA VAL A 449 18.59 -13.10 -12.25
C VAL A 449 17.63 -13.75 -13.24
N GLY A 450 17.07 -12.98 -14.17
CA GLY A 450 16.05 -13.44 -15.11
C GLY A 450 14.64 -13.10 -14.65
N LYS A 451 13.71 -12.94 -15.59
CA LYS A 451 12.30 -12.65 -15.31
C LYS A 451 11.67 -13.82 -14.55
N ASN A 452 10.76 -13.53 -13.62
CA ASN A 452 10.04 -14.51 -12.80
C ASN A 452 10.90 -15.38 -11.86
N ALA A 453 12.21 -15.10 -11.73
CA ALA A 453 13.04 -15.77 -10.73
C ALA A 453 12.61 -15.33 -9.31
N GLY A 454 12.54 -16.27 -8.37
CA GLY A 454 12.19 -15.99 -6.99
C GLY A 454 12.86 -16.94 -6.01
N SER A 455 12.80 -16.61 -4.73
CA SER A 455 13.34 -17.43 -3.64
C SER A 455 12.40 -18.53 -3.15
N ASN A 456 11.27 -18.74 -3.84
CA ASN A 456 10.20 -19.66 -3.43
C ASN A 456 10.22 -20.93 -4.24
#